data_AF-A0A3R9G1Z9-F1
#
_entry.id   AF-A0A3R9G1Z9-F1
#
_cell.length_a   1.000
_cell.length_b   1.000
_cell.length_c   1.000
_cell.angle_alpha   90.00
_cell.angle_beta   90.00
_cell.angle_gamma   90.00
#
_symmetry.space_group_name_H-M   'P 1'
#
loop_
_entity.id
_entity.type
_entity.pdbx_description
1 polymer ?
#
loop_
_entity_poly.entity_id
_entity_poly.type
_entity_poly.pdbx_seq_one_letter_code
_entity_poly.pdbx_strand_id
1 'polypeptide(L)'
;MGRRHQDLPLSLPPRGLGREVASRYIGISVTKFDQLVQEGRMPAPKRIDGRKLWDRDALDEAFWALPDDGTDRADNPWDAAA
;
A
#
# COMPACT_ATOMS: atom_id res chain seq x y z
N MET A 1 -28.62 -1.06 1.66
CA MET A 1 -27.20 -1.43 1.43
C MET A 1 -26.39 -0.93 2.62
N GLY A 2 -26.14 -1.78 3.62
CA GLY A 2 -25.46 -1.37 4.85
C GLY A 2 -24.01 -1.01 4.56
N ARG A 3 -23.59 0.20 4.93
CA ARG A 3 -22.19 0.61 4.85
C ARG A 3 -21.43 -0.16 5.93
N ARG A 4 -20.92 -1.35 5.59
CA ARG A 4 -20.19 -2.27 6.50
C ARG A 4 -18.99 -1.64 7.22
N HIS A 5 -18.51 -0.49 6.72
CA HIS A 5 -17.47 0.32 7.35
C HIS A 5 -18.01 1.15 8.55
N GLN A 6 -19.32 1.26 8.73
CA GLN A 6 -19.95 2.10 9.75
C GLN A 6 -20.32 1.35 11.03
N ASP A 7 -20.18 0.03 11.03
CA ASP A 7 -20.50 -0.81 12.20
C ASP A 7 -19.35 -0.82 13.22
N LEU A 8 -18.18 -0.30 12.84
CA LEU A 8 -17.03 -0.11 13.73
C LEU A 8 -16.97 1.34 14.21
N PRO A 9 -16.56 1.58 15.48
CA PRO A 9 -16.29 2.93 15.95
C PRO A 9 -15.15 3.54 15.13
N LEU A 10 -15.15 4.87 14.97
CA LEU A 10 -14.14 5.59 14.18
C LEU A 10 -12.70 5.36 14.66
N SER A 11 -12.52 4.98 15.92
CA SER A 11 -11.23 4.63 16.53
C SER A 11 -10.70 3.25 16.13
N LEU A 12 -11.53 2.39 15.52
CA LEU A 12 -11.17 1.04 15.11
C LEU A 12 -11.36 0.88 13.60
N PRO A 13 -10.43 1.39 12.78
CA PRO A 13 -10.49 1.19 11.34
C PRO A 13 -10.45 -0.30 11.00
N PRO A 14 -11.17 -0.73 9.95
CA PRO A 14 -11.18 -2.13 9.55
C PRO A 14 -9.79 -2.61 9.13
N ARG A 15 -9.40 -3.79 9.59
CA ARG A 15 -8.10 -4.40 9.26
C ARG A 15 -7.96 -4.77 7.79
N GLY A 16 -9.03 -5.28 7.19
CA GLY A 16 -9.07 -5.70 5.79
C GLY A 16 -9.65 -4.61 4.90
N LEU A 17 -8.85 -4.12 3.96
CA LEU A 17 -9.21 -3.09 3.01
C LEU A 17 -9.48 -3.70 1.62
N GLY A 18 -10.55 -3.26 0.97
CA GLY A 18 -10.75 -3.55 -0.46
C GLY A 18 -9.78 -2.74 -1.32
N ARG A 19 -9.57 -3.16 -2.58
CA ARG A 19 -8.62 -2.53 -3.53
C ARG A 19 -8.71 -1.00 -3.58
N GLU A 20 -9.92 -0.45 -3.72
CA GLU A 20 -10.12 1.01 -3.78
C GLU A 20 -9.82 1.72 -2.46
N VAL A 21 -10.13 1.08 -1.32
CA VAL A 21 -9.87 1.67 0.00
C VAL A 21 -8.38 1.60 0.31
N ALA A 22 -7.72 0.50 -0.05
CA ALA A 22 -6.27 0.34 0.11
C ALA A 22 -5.49 1.40 -0.69
N SER A 23 -5.87 1.66 -1.95
CA SER A 23 -5.19 2.71 -2.73
C SER A 23 -5.39 4.11 -2.12
N ARG A 24 -6.61 4.40 -1.63
CA ARG A 24 -6.93 5.66 -0.97
C ARG A 24 -6.21 5.83 0.37
N TYR A 25 -6.05 4.73 1.11
CA TYR A 25 -5.35 4.71 2.39
C TYR A 25 -3.88 5.15 2.22
N ILE A 26 -3.22 4.68 1.17
CA ILE A 26 -1.85 5.08 0.81
C ILE A 26 -1.79 6.43 0.06
N GLY A 27 -2.92 6.94 -0.43
CA GLY A 27 -2.99 8.23 -1.12
C GLY A 27 -2.65 8.19 -2.61
N ILE A 28 -2.82 7.04 -3.28
CA ILE A 28 -2.51 6.86 -4.71
C ILE A 28 -3.72 6.39 -5.53
N SER A 29 -3.60 6.50 -6.86
CA SER A 29 -4.62 5.97 -7.78
C SER A 29 -4.68 4.44 -7.73
N VAL A 30 -5.86 3.88 -8.01
CA VAL A 30 -6.08 2.43 -8.01
C VAL A 30 -5.16 1.72 -9.02
N THR A 31 -4.97 2.31 -10.19
CA THR A 31 -4.08 1.76 -11.23
C THR A 31 -2.62 1.75 -10.76
N LYS A 32 -2.16 2.82 -10.10
CA LYS A 32 -0.79 2.87 -9.57
C LYS A 32 -0.60 1.86 -8.43
N PHE A 33 -1.62 1.69 -7.58
CA PHE A 33 -1.59 0.69 -6.53
C PHE A 33 -1.42 -0.72 -7.10
N ASP A 34 -2.21 -1.09 -8.11
CA ASP A 34 -2.08 -2.40 -8.77
C ASP A 34 -0.68 -2.60 -9.39
N GLN A 35 -0.12 -1.55 -10.00
CA GLN A 35 1.24 -1.59 -10.53
C GLN A 35 2.24 -1.88 -9.41
N LEU A 36 2.17 -1.18 -8.27
CA LEU A 36 3.08 -1.42 -7.14
C LEU A 36 2.93 -2.82 -6.55
N VAL A 37 1.71 -3.37 -6.53
CA VAL A 37 1.47 -4.76 -6.11
C VAL A 37 2.11 -5.74 -7.09
N GLN A 38 2.01 -5.48 -8.40
CA GLN A 38 2.64 -6.30 -9.43
C GLN A 38 4.18 -6.21 -9.41
N GLU A 39 4.72 -5.03 -9.10
CA GLU A 39 6.17 -4.79 -8.92
C GLU A 39 6.70 -5.33 -7.58
N GLY A 40 5.84 -5.85 -6.69
CA GLY A 40 6.23 -6.37 -5.38
C GLY A 40 6.57 -5.31 -4.34
N ARG A 41 6.33 -4.03 -4.66
CA ARG A 41 6.53 -2.88 -3.75
C ARG A 41 5.37 -2.70 -2.75
N MET A 42 4.24 -3.35 -3.01
CA MET A 42 3.07 -3.39 -2.14
C MET A 42 2.65 -4.84 -1.91
N PRO A 43 2.03 -5.15 -0.75
CA PRO A 43 1.67 -6.53 -0.41
C PRO A 43 0.63 -7.10 -1.38
N ALA A 44 0.77 -8.40 -1.66
CA ALA A 44 -0.23 -9.14 -2.40
C ALA A 44 -1.55 -9.25 -1.61
N PRO A 45 -2.72 -9.26 -2.28
CA PRO A 45 -3.99 -9.41 -1.60
C PRO A 45 -4.12 -10.76 -0.92
N LYS A 46 -4.68 -10.76 0.30
CA LYS A 46 -5.25 -11.96 0.92
C LYS A 46 -6.53 -12.34 0.18
N ARG A 47 -6.63 -13.60 -0.24
CA ARG A 47 -7.82 -14.15 -0.88
C ARG A 47 -8.66 -14.85 0.18
N ILE A 48 -9.85 -14.33 0.44
CA ILE A 48 -10.86 -14.97 1.26
C ILE A 48 -12.01 -15.33 0.33
N ASP A 49 -12.07 -16.61 -0.04
CA ASP A 49 -12.95 -17.13 -1.09
C ASP A 49 -12.86 -16.29 -2.38
N GLY A 50 -13.96 -15.62 -2.77
CA GLY A 50 -14.03 -14.77 -3.96
C GLY A 50 -13.57 -13.32 -3.76
N ARG A 51 -13.12 -12.93 -2.57
CA ARG A 51 -12.74 -11.54 -2.27
C ARG A 51 -11.23 -11.39 -2.10
N LYS A 52 -10.71 -10.28 -2.64
CA LYS A 52 -9.35 -9.80 -2.41
C LYS A 52 -9.40 -8.68 -1.37
N LEU A 53 -8.71 -8.89 -0.26
CA LEU A 53 -8.52 -7.89 0.79
C LEU A 53 -7.05 -7.67 1.06
N TRP A 54 -6.69 -6.45 1.38
CA TRP A 54 -5.35 -6.07 1.81
C TRP A 54 -5.36 -5.82 3.30
N ASP A 55 -4.30 -6.28 3.96
CA ASP A 55 -4.11 -6.06 5.38
C ASP A 55 -3.53 -4.65 5.59
N ARG A 56 -4.17 -3.85 6.45
CA ARG A 56 -3.74 -2.47 6.70
C ARG A 56 -2.31 -2.39 7.21
N ASP A 57 -1.92 -3.20 8.20
CA ASP A 57 -0.56 -3.05 8.74
C ASP A 57 0.49 -3.56 7.74
N ALA A 58 0.16 -4.56 6.92
CA ALA A 58 1.06 -4.94 5.82
C ALA A 58 1.22 -3.81 4.79
N LEU A 59 0.19 -3.00 4.58
CA LEU A 59 0.29 -1.79 3.75
C LEU A 59 1.17 -0.73 4.43
N ASP A 60 1.02 -0.52 5.74
CA ASP A 60 1.85 0.40 6.52
C ASP A 60 3.33 -0.01 6.48
N GLU A 61 3.63 -1.28 6.72
CA GLU A 61 4.99 -1.84 6.66
C GLU A 61 5.60 -1.68 5.25
N ALA A 62 4.83 -1.99 4.20
CA ALA A 62 5.32 -1.86 2.83
C ALA A 62 5.53 -0.39 2.44
N PHE A 63 4.69 0.52 2.93
CA PHE A 63 4.86 1.95 2.71
C PHE A 63 6.11 2.49 3.42
N TRP A 64 6.35 2.06 4.67
CA TRP A 64 7.58 2.39 5.41
C TRP A 64 8.85 1.85 4.74
N ALA A 65 8.76 0.75 4.01
CA ALA A 65 9.88 0.18 3.28
C ALA A 65 10.13 0.83 1.91
N LEU A 66 9.27 1.75 1.46
CA LEU A 66 9.52 2.47 0.21
C LEU A 66 10.73 3.41 0.38
N PRO A 67 11.55 3.58 -0.66
CA PRO A 67 12.64 4.54 -0.63
C PRO A 67 12.07 5.95 -0.49
N ASP A 68 12.65 6.73 0.42
CA ASP A 68 12.43 8.17 0.49
C ASP A 68 13.04 8.84 -0.74
N ASP A 69 12.46 9.98 -1.14
CA ASP A 69 12.94 10.74 -2.29
C ASP A 69 14.44 11.07 -2.14
N GLY A 70 15.25 10.59 -3.08
CA GLY A 70 16.72 10.74 -3.07
C GLY A 70 17.52 9.75 -2.23
N THR A 71 16.90 8.74 -1.59
CA THR A 71 17.63 7.68 -0.85
C THR A 71 17.99 6.46 -1.70
N ASP A 72 17.28 6.25 -2.82
CA ASP A 72 17.86 5.58 -3.98
C ASP A 72 18.88 6.55 -4.61
N ARG A 73 20.01 6.75 -3.92
CA ARG A 73 21.24 7.21 -4.57
C ARG A 73 21.61 6.10 -5.54
N ALA A 74 20.98 6.10 -6.71
CA ALA A 74 21.61 5.56 -7.90
C ALA A 74 23.01 6.16 -7.90
N ASP A 75 24.02 5.30 -7.81
CA ASP A 75 25.44 5.65 -7.86
C ASP A 75 25.62 6.82 -8.82
N ASN A 76 25.75 8.03 -8.28
CA ASN A 76 25.93 9.21 -9.09
C ASN A 76 27.33 9.07 -9.68
N PRO A 77 27.49 8.92 -11.01
CA PRO A 77 28.79 8.60 -11.61
C PRO A 77 29.83 9.71 -11.45
N TRP A 78 29.46 10.85 -10.86
CA TRP A 78 30.36 11.95 -10.49
C TRP A 78 30.85 11.93 -9.04
N ASP A 79 30.38 11.03 -8.18
CA ASP A 79 30.83 10.95 -6.78
C ASP A 79 32.20 10.23 -6.62
N ALA A 80 32.76 9.68 -7.71
CA ALA A 80 34.04 8.93 -7.70
C ALA A 80 35.29 9.79 -7.98
N ALA A 81 35.17 11.11 -8.09
CA ALA A 81 36.29 12.01 -8.37
C ALA A 81 36.53 12.97 -7.19
N ALA A 82 37.29 12.51 -6.19
CA ALA A 82 37.92 13.33 -5.16
C ALA A 82 39.38 12.93 -4.98
#